data_AF-A0A7G2SBH4-F1
#
_entry.id   AF-A0A7G2SBH4-F1
#
_cell.length_a   1.000
_cell.length_b   1.000
_cell.length_c   1.000
_cell.angle_alpha   90.00
_cell.angle_beta   90.00
_cell.angle_gamma   90.00
#
_symmetry.space_group_name_H-M   'P 1'
#
loop_
_entity.id
_entity.type
_entity.pdbx_description
1 polymer ?
#
loop_
_entity_poly.entity_id
_entity_poly.type
_entity_poly.pdbx_seq_one_letter_code
_entity_poly.pdbx_strand_id
1 'polypeptide(L)'
;MYQNGLDSLLVEMTKYGLAQQDLTATLNLFSKIVPDLAREMSYVQHDNTQQSIELRFEMDCLVFLSNSPHALDTCQSYQPADIELKLFKAFALAEHDVCRDSCPQNQRGFQNNARYYAVLV
;
A
#
# COMPACT_ATOMS: atom_id res chain seq x y z
N MET A 1 -10.52 21.46 6.46
CA MET A 1 -11.46 20.33 6.59
C MET A 1 -10.62 19.10 6.88
N TYR A 2 -10.93 18.35 7.92
CA TYR A 2 -10.23 17.11 8.25
C TYR A 2 -10.73 16.00 7.30
N GLN A 3 -9.83 15.16 6.80
CA GLN A 3 -10.19 13.96 6.04
C GLN A 3 -9.66 12.72 6.76
N ASN A 4 -10.27 11.57 6.50
CA ASN A 4 -9.80 10.28 6.98
C ASN A 4 -9.58 9.33 5.81
N GLY A 5 -8.69 8.36 6.00
CA GLY A 5 -8.32 7.42 4.94
C GLY A 5 -9.49 6.61 4.38
N LEU A 6 -10.45 6.22 5.24
CA LEU A 6 -11.59 5.39 4.83
C LEU A 6 -12.48 6.14 3.83
N ASP A 7 -12.97 7.32 4.18
CA ASP A 7 -13.87 8.08 3.31
C ASP A 7 -13.17 8.49 2.00
N SER A 8 -11.91 8.93 2.09
CA SER A 8 -11.12 9.29 0.91
C SER A 8 -10.95 8.10 -0.04
N LEU A 9 -10.66 6.90 0.48
CA LEU A 9 -10.53 5.71 -0.35
C LEU A 9 -11.86 5.29 -0.97
N LEU A 10 -12.96 5.32 -0.21
CA LEU A 10 -14.29 4.94 -0.72
C LEU A 10 -14.76 5.86 -1.86
N VAL A 11 -14.51 7.16 -1.75
CA VAL A 11 -14.81 8.14 -2.82
C VAL A 11 -14.06 7.81 -4.11
N GLU A 12 -12.77 7.45 -4.01
CA GLU A 12 -11.98 7.10 -5.19
C GLU A 12 -12.36 5.72 -5.75
N MET A 13 -12.55 4.71 -4.90
CA MET A 13 -12.95 3.35 -5.28
C MET A 13 -14.29 3.33 -6.03
N THR A 14 -15.26 4.12 -5.58
CA THR A 14 -16.60 4.18 -6.20
C THR A 14 -16.56 4.59 -7.66
N LYS A 15 -15.57 5.42 -8.07
CA LYS A 15 -15.39 5.83 -9.47
C LYS A 15 -15.09 4.66 -10.41
N TYR A 16 -14.61 3.54 -9.86
CA TYR A 16 -14.28 2.31 -10.58
C TYR A 16 -15.30 1.19 -10.33
N GLY A 17 -16.48 1.53 -9.79
CA GLY A 17 -17.55 0.55 -9.52
C GLY A 17 -17.29 -0.35 -8.31
N LEU A 18 -16.29 -0.03 -7.48
CA LEU A 18 -16.00 -0.72 -6.24
C LEU A 18 -16.80 -0.11 -5.08
N ALA A 19 -17.11 -0.92 -4.07
CA ALA A 19 -17.87 -0.52 -2.91
C ALA A 19 -17.12 -0.84 -1.60
N GLN A 20 -17.70 -0.46 -0.47
CA GLN A 20 -17.10 -0.69 0.86
C GLN A 20 -16.75 -2.15 1.14
N GLN A 21 -17.51 -3.10 0.60
CA GLN A 21 -17.24 -4.54 0.73
C GLN A 21 -15.96 -4.99 0.03
N ASP A 22 -15.48 -4.22 -0.96
CA ASP A 22 -14.26 -4.50 -1.71
C ASP A 22 -13.02 -3.89 -1.03
N LEU A 23 -13.23 -3.02 -0.03
CA LEU A 23 -12.13 -2.45 0.75
C LEU A 23 -11.68 -3.44 1.83
N THR A 24 -10.48 -3.97 1.66
CA THR A 24 -9.81 -4.86 2.63
C THR A 24 -8.81 -4.09 3.48
N ALA A 25 -8.04 -4.80 4.32
CA ALA A 25 -6.95 -4.21 5.08
C ALA A 25 -5.98 -3.44 4.17
N THR A 26 -5.72 -2.18 4.51
CA THR A 26 -4.80 -1.31 3.79
C THR A 26 -3.36 -1.52 4.25
N LEU A 27 -2.41 -1.21 3.38
CA LEU A 27 -1.01 -1.09 3.75
C LEU A 27 -0.75 0.34 4.24
N ASN A 28 -0.47 0.51 5.53
CA ASN A 28 -0.12 1.82 6.10
C ASN A 28 1.38 2.08 5.94
N LEU A 29 1.73 2.88 4.94
CA LEU A 29 3.12 3.23 4.64
C LEU A 29 3.63 4.34 5.58
N PHE A 30 4.89 4.24 5.98
CA PHE A 30 5.60 5.20 6.85
C PHE A 30 4.95 5.43 8.23
N SER A 31 3.86 4.73 8.55
CA SER A 31 3.16 4.81 9.84
C SER A 31 3.55 3.62 10.69
N LYS A 32 3.99 3.85 11.93
CA LYS A 32 4.38 2.78 12.85
C LYS A 32 3.43 2.72 14.05
N ILE A 33 2.77 1.57 14.19
CA ILE A 33 1.98 1.22 15.37
C ILE A 33 2.67 0.09 16.13
N VAL A 34 2.75 0.22 17.45
CA VAL A 34 3.31 -0.81 18.33
C VAL A 34 2.26 -1.24 19.34
N PRO A 35 1.97 -2.55 19.43
CA PRO A 35 1.14 -3.08 20.51
C PRO A 35 1.95 -3.21 21.80
N ASP A 36 1.29 -3.06 22.95
CA ASP A 36 1.87 -3.33 24.26
C ASP A 36 1.33 -4.62 24.91
N LEU A 37 1.81 -4.93 26.12
CA LEU A 37 1.37 -6.11 26.89
C LEU A 37 -0.10 -6.02 27.36
N ALA A 38 -0.66 -4.81 27.44
CA ALA A 38 -2.06 -4.57 27.76
C ALA A 38 -2.98 -4.69 26.52
N ARG A 39 -2.41 -4.98 25.35
CA ARG A 39 -3.08 -5.01 24.03
C ARG A 39 -3.55 -3.64 23.55
N GLU A 40 -2.96 -2.57 24.08
CA GLU A 40 -3.15 -1.24 23.55
C GLU A 40 -2.19 -0.99 22.39
N MET A 41 -2.65 -0.17 21.44
CA MET A 41 -1.87 0.20 20.26
C MET A 41 -1.48 1.66 20.38
N SER A 42 -0.19 1.95 20.25
CA SER A 42 0.33 3.32 20.28
C SER A 42 1.02 3.67 18.97
N TYR A 43 0.85 4.91 18.53
CA TYR A 43 1.57 5.46 17.39
C TYR A 43 2.99 5.87 17.81
N VAL A 44 3.97 5.43 17.05
CA VAL A 44 5.38 5.78 17.25
C VAL A 44 5.75 6.87 16.26
N GLN A 45 5.94 8.08 16.77
CA GLN A 45 6.45 9.19 15.97
C GLN A 45 7.83 8.86 15.43
N HIS A 46 8.03 9.07 14.12
CA HIS A 46 9.31 8.89 13.46
C HIS A 46 9.48 9.94 12.37
N ASP A 47 10.73 10.36 12.15
CA ASP A 47 11.06 11.20 11.01
C ASP A 47 11.20 10.31 9.77
N ASN A 48 10.22 10.43 8.88
CA ASN A 48 10.17 9.69 7.62
C ASN A 48 10.69 10.52 6.44
N THR A 49 11.31 11.68 6.70
CA THR A 49 11.93 12.51 5.67
C THR A 49 12.93 11.69 4.85
N GLN A 50 12.84 11.78 3.52
CA GLN A 50 13.70 11.05 2.57
C GLN A 50 13.60 9.52 2.63
N GLN A 51 12.61 8.95 3.31
CA GLN A 51 12.31 7.53 3.17
C GLN A 51 11.51 7.29 1.89
N SER A 52 11.78 6.17 1.22
CA SER A 52 11.07 5.75 0.03
C SER A 52 10.83 4.26 0.02
N ILE A 53 9.81 3.86 -0.73
CA ILE A 53 9.61 2.47 -1.13
C ILE A 53 9.46 2.44 -2.65
N GLU A 54 9.74 1.29 -3.25
CA GLU A 54 9.46 1.03 -4.65
C GLU A 54 8.57 -0.22 -4.73
N LEU A 55 7.47 -0.10 -5.48
CA LEU A 55 6.52 -1.19 -5.69
C LEU A 55 6.54 -1.59 -7.16
N ARG A 56 6.69 -2.88 -7.41
CA ARG A 56 6.60 -3.46 -8.75
C ARG A 56 5.30 -4.23 -8.89
N PHE A 57 4.52 -3.89 -9.92
CA PHE A 57 3.26 -4.55 -10.23
C PHE A 57 3.48 -5.60 -11.33
N GLU A 58 3.18 -6.85 -11.01
CA GLU A 58 3.36 -8.03 -11.91
C GLU A 58 2.05 -8.47 -12.55
N MET A 59 1.01 -7.64 -12.41
CA MET A 59 -0.27 -7.75 -13.09
C MET A 59 -0.91 -6.36 -13.14
N ASP A 60 -1.99 -6.23 -13.92
CA ASP A 60 -2.77 -5.00 -13.97
C ASP A 60 -3.46 -4.76 -12.64
N CYS A 61 -3.19 -3.60 -12.03
CA CYS A 61 -3.69 -3.25 -10.71
C CYS A 61 -4.30 -1.85 -10.70
N LEU A 62 -5.39 -1.68 -9.93
CA LEU A 62 -5.83 -0.37 -9.47
C LEU A 62 -5.17 -0.09 -8.11
N VAL A 63 -4.56 1.08 -7.97
CA VAL A 63 -3.90 1.52 -6.73
C VAL A 63 -4.61 2.76 -6.22
N PHE A 64 -5.16 2.65 -5.02
CA PHE A 64 -5.82 3.74 -4.31
C PHE A 64 -4.93 4.19 -3.15
N LEU A 65 -4.64 5.49 -3.07
CA LEU A 65 -3.76 6.07 -2.06
C LEU A 65 -4.51 7.16 -1.30
N SER A 66 -4.31 7.20 0.02
CA SER A 66 -4.68 8.34 0.85
C SER A 66 -3.48 8.76 1.69
N ASN A 67 -3.22 10.06 1.76
CA ASN A 67 -2.20 10.64 2.61
C ASN A 67 -2.78 11.22 3.92
N SER A 68 -4.01 10.87 4.27
CA SER A 68 -4.59 11.27 5.55
C SER A 68 -3.73 10.78 6.72
N PRO A 69 -3.51 11.60 7.77
CA PRO A 69 -2.81 11.16 8.98
C PRO A 69 -3.43 9.91 9.59
N HIS A 70 -2.59 9.08 10.21
CA HIS A 70 -3.06 7.87 10.89
C HIS A 70 -3.97 8.23 12.08
N ALA A 71 -5.03 7.45 12.32
CA ALA A 71 -6.01 7.75 13.37
C ALA A 71 -5.43 7.80 14.80
N LEU A 72 -4.32 7.09 15.03
CA LEU A 72 -3.57 7.08 16.30
C LEU A 72 -2.45 8.13 16.37
N ASP A 73 -2.24 8.92 15.31
CA ASP A 73 -1.26 10.01 15.33
C ASP A 73 -1.63 11.04 16.40
N THR A 74 -0.64 11.46 17.19
CA THR A 74 -0.78 12.38 18.31
C THR A 74 -0.63 13.85 17.90
N CYS A 75 -0.41 14.14 16.62
CA CYS A 75 -0.28 15.52 16.13
C CYS A 75 -1.55 16.33 16.42
N GLN A 76 -1.39 17.51 17.02
CA GLN A 76 -2.51 18.38 17.38
C GLN A 76 -3.09 19.15 16.20
N SER A 77 -2.33 19.27 15.11
CA SER A 77 -2.74 19.93 13.87
C SER A 77 -2.85 18.91 12.74
N TYR A 78 -3.89 19.03 11.94
CA TYR A 78 -4.02 18.22 10.73
C TYR A 78 -3.08 18.74 9.65
N GLN A 79 -1.95 18.06 9.50
CA GLN A 79 -0.89 18.40 8.56
C GLN A 79 -0.42 17.13 7.85
N PRO A 80 -1.19 16.63 6.85
CA PRO A 80 -0.74 15.49 6.04
C PRO A 80 0.59 15.84 5.36
N ALA A 81 1.51 14.88 5.33
CA ALA A 81 2.81 15.06 4.71
C ALA A 81 2.70 15.14 3.18
N ASP A 82 3.64 15.87 2.57
CA ASP A 82 3.86 15.84 1.13
C ASP A 82 4.43 14.47 0.72
N ILE A 83 3.89 13.89 -0.35
CA ILE A 83 4.32 12.60 -0.89
C ILE A 83 4.70 12.79 -2.36
N GLU A 84 5.93 12.41 -2.72
CA GLU A 84 6.36 12.34 -4.11
C GLU A 84 6.04 10.95 -4.68
N LEU A 85 5.34 10.92 -5.82
CA LEU A 85 5.03 9.69 -6.56
C LEU A 85 5.73 9.70 -7.91
N LYS A 86 6.41 8.59 -8.24
CA LYS A 86 7.05 8.37 -9.54
C LYS A 86 6.52 7.08 -10.15
N LEU A 87 6.06 7.17 -11.39
CA LEU A 87 5.57 6.03 -12.15
C LEU A 87 6.48 5.83 -13.35
N PHE A 88 6.99 4.62 -13.51
CA PHE A 88 7.87 4.25 -14.61
C PHE A 88 7.70 2.77 -14.93
N LYS A 89 8.13 2.38 -16.12
CA LYS A 89 8.10 0.98 -16.53
C LYS A 89 9.17 0.21 -15.74
N ALA A 90 8.76 -0.84 -15.06
CA ALA A 90 9.67 -1.71 -14.34
C ALA A 90 10.65 -2.40 -15.30
N PHE A 91 11.86 -2.69 -14.80
CA PHE A 91 12.82 -3.52 -15.52
C PHE A 91 12.29 -4.94 -15.71
N ALA A 92 12.73 -5.61 -16.77
CA ALA A 92 12.45 -7.03 -16.95
C ALA A 92 13.04 -7.85 -15.78
N LEU A 93 12.41 -8.99 -15.49
CA LEU A 93 12.90 -9.91 -14.47
C LEU A 93 14.34 -10.35 -14.79
N ALA A 94 15.21 -10.20 -13.81
CA ALA A 94 16.55 -10.75 -13.86
C ALA A 94 16.53 -12.28 -13.59
N GLU A 95 17.69 -12.93 -13.77
CA GLU A 95 17.85 -14.34 -13.43
C GLU A 95 17.54 -14.61 -11.95
N HIS A 96 17.98 -13.71 -11.06
CA HIS A 96 17.61 -13.68 -9.65
C HIS A 96 16.94 -12.35 -9.36
N ASP A 97 15.74 -12.39 -8.79
CA ASP A 97 14.91 -11.21 -8.62
C ASP A 97 14.32 -11.17 -7.21
N VAL A 98 14.57 -10.10 -6.45
CA VAL A 98 14.15 -10.02 -5.04
C VAL A 98 12.63 -10.12 -4.89
N CYS A 99 11.86 -9.51 -5.79
CA CYS A 99 10.41 -9.56 -5.72
C CYS A 99 9.88 -10.97 -6.02
N ARG A 100 10.56 -11.75 -6.88
CA ARG A 100 10.19 -13.14 -7.19
C ARG A 100 10.72 -14.16 -6.16
N ASP A 101 11.96 -14.01 -5.74
CA ASP A 101 12.76 -15.08 -5.12
C ASP A 101 12.95 -14.92 -3.61
N SER A 102 12.48 -13.82 -2.99
CA SER A 102 12.60 -13.62 -1.54
C SER A 102 11.96 -14.72 -0.70
N CYS A 103 10.90 -15.35 -1.20
CA CYS A 103 10.27 -16.48 -0.52
C CYS A 103 9.44 -17.36 -1.48
N PRO A 104 9.11 -18.61 -1.09
CA PRO A 104 8.30 -19.50 -1.92
C PRO A 104 6.89 -18.97 -2.25
N GLN A 105 6.33 -18.11 -1.41
CA GLN A 105 5.01 -17.48 -1.62
C GLN A 105 5.05 -16.56 -2.85
N ASN A 106 6.12 -15.78 -2.99
CA ASN A 106 6.29 -14.88 -4.13
C ASN A 106 6.38 -15.68 -5.43
N GLN A 107 7.21 -16.72 -5.48
CA GLN A 107 7.32 -17.59 -6.65
C GLN A 107 5.97 -18.20 -7.07
N ARG A 108 5.15 -18.63 -6.11
CA ARG A 108 3.78 -19.10 -6.41
C ARG A 108 2.89 -17.99 -6.97
N GLY A 109 3.01 -16.76 -6.46
CA GLY A 109 2.34 -15.59 -7.02
C GLY A 109 2.66 -15.38 -8.50
N PHE A 110 3.94 -15.41 -8.86
CA PHE A 110 4.38 -15.30 -10.26
C PHE A 110 3.83 -16.43 -11.14
N GLN A 111 3.82 -17.67 -10.64
CA GLN A 111 3.23 -18.81 -11.34
C GLN A 111 1.72 -18.62 -11.56
N ASN A 112 1.01 -18.06 -10.58
CA ASN A 112 -0.42 -17.77 -10.70
C ASN A 112 -0.69 -16.67 -11.73
N ASN A 113 0.12 -15.59 -11.74
CA ASN A 113 0.01 -14.54 -12.75
C ASN A 113 0.26 -15.10 -14.16
N ALA A 114 1.30 -15.93 -14.32
CA ALA A 114 1.57 -16.57 -15.61
C ALA A 114 0.39 -17.43 -16.11
N ARG A 115 -0.27 -18.17 -15.20
CA ARG A 115 -1.48 -18.95 -15.54
C ARG A 115 -2.65 -18.05 -15.91
N TYR A 116 -2.87 -16.97 -15.17
CA TYR A 116 -3.94 -16.01 -15.44
C TYR A 116 -3.82 -15.43 -16.86
N TYR A 117 -2.62 -15.00 -17.24
CA TYR A 117 -2.36 -14.44 -18.56
C TYR A 117 -2.36 -15.49 -19.69
N ALA A 118 -2.01 -16.74 -19.40
CA ALA A 118 -2.05 -17.81 -20.39
C ALA A 118 -3.48 -18.20 -20.82
N VAL A 119 -4.48 -17.94 -19.98
CA VAL A 119 -5.90 -18.24 -20.29
C VAL A 119 -6.58 -17.11 -21.08
N LEU A 120 -5.96 -15.93 -21.15
CA LEU A 120 -6.49 -14.76 -21.87
C LEU A 120 -6.07 -14.71 -23.36
N VAL A 121 -5.50 -15.80 -23.89
CA VAL A 121 -5.10 -15.99 -25.30
C VAL A 121 -6.06 -16.96 -25.97
#